data_AF-A0A3N5MKT8-F1
#
_entry.id   AF-A0A3N5MKT8-F1
#
_cell.length_a   1.000
_cell.length_b   1.000
_cell.length_c   1.000
_cell.angle_alpha   90.00
_cell.angle_beta   90.00
_cell.angle_gamma   90.00
#
_symmetry.space_group_name_H-M   'P 1'
#
loop_
_entity.id
_entity.type
_entity.pdbx_description
1 polymer ?
#
loop_
_entity_poly.entity_id
_entity_poly.type
_entity_poly.pdbx_seq_one_letter_code
_entity_poly.pdbx_strand_id
1 'polypeptide(L)'
;MMQIKDPGEARRIIRAGGYAGHTAGVAPEHVQGNLCILPKELALEFAAFCQRNPKPCPLIAMSAPGDPSLPDLGDIDIRTDVPCYRVFKDGKLIEEPVDICKYWTQDLVAFVLGCSFSFELPILQAGIRLRHIENDTTVPMYRTNIDCVPAGPFRGKMVVSMRAFTPADAIRVVQITSRFPAVHGAPVHIAIPEAIGVRDIMRPDFGDPPAM
;
A
#
# COMPACT_ATOMS: atom_id res chain seq x y z
N MET A 1 2.09 -14.47 -12.04
CA MET A 1 0.99 -13.97 -11.19
C MET A 1 0.13 -15.10 -10.64
N MET A 2 -0.26 -15.05 -9.36
CA MET A 2 -1.12 -16.05 -8.72
C MET A 2 -2.58 -15.85 -9.19
N GLN A 3 -3.17 -16.79 -9.93
CA GLN A 3 -4.55 -16.67 -10.43
C GLN A 3 -5.58 -17.14 -9.39
N ILE A 4 -5.55 -16.53 -8.21
CA ILE A 4 -6.45 -16.91 -7.12
C ILE A 4 -7.51 -15.84 -6.93
N LYS A 5 -8.77 -16.28 -6.84
CA LYS A 5 -9.92 -15.40 -6.63
C LYS A 5 -10.33 -15.28 -5.16
N ASP A 6 -10.12 -16.34 -4.37
CA ASP A 6 -10.45 -16.35 -2.95
C ASP A 6 -9.29 -15.76 -2.12
N PRO A 7 -9.50 -14.65 -1.38
CA PRO A 7 -8.45 -14.09 -0.53
C PRO A 7 -8.03 -15.04 0.60
N GLY A 8 -8.92 -15.92 1.08
CA GLY A 8 -8.59 -16.93 2.08
C GLY A 8 -7.59 -17.95 1.55
N GLU A 9 -7.79 -18.43 0.32
CA GLU A 9 -6.88 -19.33 -0.38
C GLU A 9 -5.51 -18.69 -0.62
N ALA A 10 -5.49 -17.43 -1.07
CA ALA A 10 -4.25 -16.69 -1.28
C ALA A 10 -3.44 -16.62 0.03
N ARG A 11 -4.08 -16.22 1.14
CA ARG A 11 -3.42 -16.16 2.45
C ARG A 11 -2.96 -17.53 2.94
N ARG A 12 -3.72 -18.61 2.73
CA ARG A 12 -3.29 -19.97 3.09
C ARG A 12 -2.01 -20.39 2.38
N ILE A 13 -1.87 -20.08 1.09
CA ILE A 13 -0.67 -20.44 0.33
C ILE A 13 0.52 -19.58 0.74
N ILE A 14 0.31 -18.28 0.96
CA ILE A 14 1.32 -17.37 1.47
C ILE A 14 1.83 -17.86 2.84
N ARG A 15 0.91 -18.15 3.76
CA ARG A 15 1.20 -18.70 5.10
C ARG A 15 2.01 -20.00 5.05
N ALA A 16 1.80 -20.82 4.02
CA ALA A 16 2.56 -22.05 3.80
C ALA A 16 3.94 -21.82 3.14
N GLY A 17 4.34 -20.57 2.88
CA GLY A 17 5.58 -20.21 2.21
C GLY A 17 5.57 -20.45 0.69
N GLY A 18 4.39 -20.69 0.10
CA GLY A 18 4.24 -21.02 -1.32
C GLY A 18 4.29 -19.83 -2.26
N TYR A 19 4.32 -18.60 -1.74
CA TYR A 19 4.32 -17.38 -2.56
C TYR A 19 5.00 -16.21 -1.84
N ALA A 20 5.98 -15.59 -2.50
CA ALA A 20 6.74 -14.43 -2.00
C ALA A 20 6.81 -13.26 -3.01
N GLY A 21 5.88 -13.22 -3.98
CA GLY A 21 5.79 -12.19 -5.01
C GLY A 21 4.85 -11.03 -4.68
N HIS A 22 4.66 -10.11 -5.62
CA HIS A 22 3.70 -9.01 -5.48
C HIS A 22 2.25 -9.49 -5.58
N THR A 23 1.35 -8.89 -4.80
CA THR A 23 -0.05 -9.30 -4.75
C THR A 23 -0.94 -8.64 -5.82
N ALA A 24 -0.38 -7.83 -6.71
CA ALA A 24 -1.15 -7.19 -7.79
C ALA A 24 -1.93 -8.24 -8.60
N GLY A 25 -3.23 -8.04 -8.78
CA GLY A 25 -4.13 -8.96 -9.50
C GLY A 25 -4.57 -10.21 -8.72
N VAL A 26 -4.03 -10.46 -7.53
CA VAL A 26 -4.45 -11.58 -6.66
C VAL A 26 -5.73 -11.20 -5.90
N ALA A 27 -6.67 -12.15 -5.81
CA ALA A 27 -7.98 -11.98 -5.20
C ALA A 27 -8.67 -10.69 -5.69
N PRO A 28 -8.97 -10.59 -7.01
CA PRO A 28 -9.66 -9.42 -7.55
C PRO A 28 -10.94 -9.15 -6.76
N GLU A 29 -11.38 -7.89 -6.76
CA GLU A 29 -12.58 -7.42 -6.04
C GLU A 29 -12.46 -7.34 -4.51
N HIS A 30 -11.28 -7.68 -3.96
CA HIS A 30 -11.00 -7.53 -2.54
C HIS A 30 -10.01 -6.39 -2.27
N VAL A 31 -10.18 -5.72 -1.12
CA VAL A 31 -9.27 -4.68 -0.66
C VAL A 31 -7.94 -5.31 -0.27
N GLN A 32 -6.85 -4.79 -0.82
CA GLN A 32 -5.50 -5.05 -0.33
C GLN A 32 -5.04 -3.89 0.55
N GLY A 33 -4.17 -4.17 1.51
CA GLY A 33 -3.64 -3.17 2.44
C GLY A 33 -2.11 -3.16 2.48
N ASN A 34 -1.54 -1.99 2.72
CA ASN A 34 -0.14 -1.84 3.11
C ASN A 34 -0.02 -2.04 4.62
N LEU A 35 1.09 -2.60 5.08
CA LEU A 35 1.29 -2.96 6.48
C LEU A 35 2.37 -2.09 7.13
N CYS A 36 2.08 -1.59 8.32
CA CYS A 36 3.07 -1.03 9.24
C CYS A 36 2.87 -1.66 10.62
N ILE A 37 3.93 -2.18 11.23
CA ILE A 37 3.88 -2.77 12.57
C ILE A 37 4.89 -2.02 13.44
N LEU A 38 4.43 -1.52 14.58
CA LEU A 38 5.22 -0.65 15.46
C LEU A 38 5.00 -1.04 16.92
N PRO A 39 5.98 -0.76 17.82
CA PRO A 39 5.75 -0.84 19.26
C PRO A 39 4.59 0.04 19.71
N LYS A 40 3.83 -0.43 20.70
CA LYS A 40 2.64 0.21 21.27
C LYS A 40 2.90 1.65 21.69
N GLU A 41 4.10 1.95 22.17
CA GLU A 41 4.50 3.30 22.59
C GLU A 41 4.38 4.33 21.45
N LEU A 42 4.58 3.90 20.21
CA LEU A 42 4.46 4.74 19.01
C LEU A 42 3.07 4.69 18.38
N ALA A 43 2.22 3.75 18.79
CA ALA A 43 0.97 3.43 18.11
C ALA A 43 0.00 4.62 18.08
N LEU A 44 -0.15 5.32 19.22
CA LEU A 44 -1.06 6.47 19.32
C LEU A 44 -0.64 7.62 18.40
N GLU A 45 0.66 7.93 18.36
CA GLU A 45 1.20 9.00 17.53
C GLU A 45 1.15 8.64 16.04
N PHE A 46 1.35 7.37 15.70
CA PHE A 46 1.18 6.88 14.33
C PHE A 46 -0.28 6.92 13.87
N ALA A 47 -1.23 6.54 14.73
CA ALA A 47 -2.66 6.66 14.45
C ALA A 47 -3.05 8.13 14.21
N ALA A 48 -2.54 9.06 15.04
CA ALA A 48 -2.73 10.50 14.85
C ALA A 48 -2.07 11.00 13.56
N PHE A 49 -0.90 10.46 13.18
CA PHE A 49 -0.26 10.76 11.89
C PHE A 49 -1.14 10.33 10.73
N CYS A 50 -1.72 9.12 10.78
CA CYS A 50 -2.64 8.64 9.75
C CYS A 50 -3.90 9.51 9.67
N GLN A 51 -4.50 9.86 10.81
CA GLN A 51 -5.68 10.72 10.88
C GLN A 51 -5.43 12.11 10.29
N ARG A 52 -4.25 12.69 10.52
CA ARG A 52 -3.86 14.00 9.96
C ARG A 52 -3.50 13.93 8.48
N ASN A 53 -3.20 12.74 7.96
CA ASN A 53 -2.78 12.50 6.59
C ASN A 53 -3.62 11.38 5.92
N PRO A 54 -4.95 11.52 5.83
CA PRO A 54 -5.82 10.42 5.42
C PRO A 54 -5.66 10.02 3.95
N LYS A 55 -5.16 10.92 3.10
CA LYS A 55 -4.87 10.62 1.68
C LYS A 55 -3.67 9.68 1.50
N PRO A 56 -2.47 10.01 2.03
CA PRO A 56 -1.32 9.10 1.93
C PRO A 56 -1.35 7.94 2.94
N CYS A 57 -2.09 8.08 4.05
CA CYS A 57 -2.17 7.08 5.11
C CYS A 57 -3.64 6.75 5.48
N PRO A 58 -4.45 6.20 4.55
CA PRO A 58 -5.83 5.83 4.83
C PRO A 58 -5.85 4.61 5.75
N LEU A 59 -6.01 4.81 7.07
CA LEU A 59 -6.04 3.71 8.02
C LEU A 59 -7.36 2.94 7.90
N ILE A 60 -7.29 1.63 7.61
CA ILE A 60 -8.48 0.76 7.46
C ILE A 60 -8.62 -0.26 8.59
N ALA A 61 -7.54 -0.62 9.29
CA ALA A 61 -7.60 -1.43 10.50
C ALA A 61 -6.37 -1.21 11.39
N MET A 62 -6.56 -1.44 12.69
CA MET A 62 -5.50 -1.40 13.71
C MET A 62 -5.73 -2.56 14.69
N SER A 63 -4.71 -3.37 14.96
CA SER A 63 -4.82 -4.48 15.92
C SER A 63 -4.72 -3.98 17.36
N ALA A 64 -5.12 -4.83 18.32
CA ALA A 64 -4.73 -4.63 19.71
C ALA A 64 -3.22 -4.95 19.87
N PRO A 65 -2.53 -4.36 20.86
CA PRO A 65 -1.13 -4.70 21.15
C PRO A 65 -0.95 -6.21 21.38
N GLY A 66 0.00 -6.81 20.67
CA GLY A 66 0.34 -8.23 20.74
C GLY A 66 -0.61 -9.15 19.98
N ASP A 67 -1.78 -8.67 19.57
CA ASP A 67 -2.77 -9.44 18.81
C ASP A 67 -2.42 -9.43 17.31
N PRO A 68 -2.08 -10.60 16.72
CA PRO A 68 -1.77 -10.69 15.30
C PRO A 68 -3.01 -10.73 14.40
N SER A 69 -4.21 -10.80 14.99
CA SER A 69 -5.46 -10.87 14.25
C SER A 69 -5.98 -9.50 13.86
N LEU A 70 -6.78 -9.47 12.78
CA LEU A 70 -7.45 -8.28 12.26
C LEU A 70 -8.89 -8.67 11.88
N PRO A 71 -9.77 -8.90 12.88
CA PRO A 71 -11.09 -9.49 12.66
C PRO A 71 -11.97 -8.70 11.68
N ASP A 72 -11.82 -7.36 11.66
CA ASP A 72 -12.54 -6.49 10.73
C ASP A 72 -12.12 -6.67 9.26
N LEU A 73 -10.97 -7.29 9.01
CA LEU A 73 -10.43 -7.58 7.68
C LEU A 73 -10.55 -9.07 7.30
N GLY A 74 -11.13 -9.90 8.18
CA GLY A 74 -11.36 -11.33 7.98
C GLY A 74 -10.39 -12.23 8.75
N ASP A 75 -10.37 -13.52 8.38
CA ASP A 75 -9.46 -14.51 8.99
C ASP A 75 -8.02 -14.26 8.53
N ILE A 76 -7.26 -13.55 9.37
CA ILE A 76 -5.89 -13.08 9.10
C ILE A 76 -5.01 -13.38 10.32
N ASP A 77 -3.82 -13.92 10.05
CA ASP A 77 -2.67 -13.86 10.95
C ASP A 77 -1.59 -13.00 10.29
N ILE A 78 -1.45 -11.75 10.76
CA ILE A 78 -0.60 -10.76 10.11
C ILE A 78 0.89 -11.11 10.15
N ARG A 79 1.29 -12.12 10.93
CA ARG A 79 2.68 -12.57 11.05
C ARG A 79 3.12 -13.45 9.89
N THR A 80 2.17 -14.04 9.16
CA THR A 80 2.43 -15.06 8.14
C THR A 80 1.64 -14.87 6.84
N ASP A 81 0.60 -14.04 6.84
CA ASP A 81 -0.31 -13.90 5.69
C ASP A 81 0.13 -12.87 4.64
N VAL A 82 1.31 -12.24 4.81
CA VAL A 82 1.90 -11.33 3.82
C VAL A 82 3.06 -12.05 3.10
N PRO A 83 3.18 -11.97 1.76
CA PRO A 83 4.20 -12.72 1.01
C PRO A 83 5.64 -12.42 1.41
N CYS A 84 5.91 -11.18 1.81
CA CYS A 84 7.23 -10.72 2.21
C CYS A 84 7.09 -9.50 3.13
N TYR A 85 7.94 -9.44 4.16
CA TYR A 85 8.02 -8.36 5.12
C TYR A 85 9.33 -7.61 4.95
N ARG A 86 9.36 -6.36 5.42
CA ARG A 86 10.60 -5.59 5.57
C ARG A 86 10.79 -5.24 7.03
N VAL A 87 11.85 -5.76 7.64
CA VAL A 87 12.14 -5.54 9.06
C VAL A 87 13.18 -4.45 9.19
N PHE A 88 12.84 -3.41 9.95
CA PHE A 88 13.71 -2.26 10.16
C PHE A 88 14.19 -2.19 11.62
N LYS A 89 15.46 -1.83 11.80
CA LYS A 89 16.05 -1.49 13.10
C LYS A 89 16.84 -0.20 12.98
N ASP A 90 16.57 0.77 13.85
CA ASP A 90 17.21 2.10 13.84
C ASP A 90 17.17 2.78 12.45
N GLY A 91 16.04 2.62 11.75
CA GLY A 91 15.83 3.17 10.40
C GLY A 91 16.53 2.43 9.27
N LYS A 92 17.20 1.30 9.53
CA LYS A 92 17.89 0.48 8.52
C LYS A 92 17.15 -0.83 8.28
N LEU A 93 17.01 -1.23 7.03
CA LEU A 93 16.49 -2.54 6.65
C LEU A 93 17.51 -3.61 7.10
N ILE A 94 17.06 -4.58 7.89
CA ILE A 94 17.91 -5.65 8.43
C ILE A 94 17.56 -7.04 7.90
N GLU A 95 16.31 -7.25 7.48
CA GLU A 95 15.85 -8.53 6.93
C GLU A 95 14.60 -8.36 6.05
N GLU A 96 14.42 -9.27 5.09
CA GLU A 96 13.22 -9.40 4.25
C GLU A 96 12.65 -10.83 4.34
N PRO A 97 12.05 -11.21 5.49
CA PRO A 97 11.57 -12.58 5.69
C PRO A 97 10.16 -12.78 5.08
N VAL A 98 9.77 -14.05 4.91
CA VAL A 98 8.41 -14.45 4.48
C VAL A 98 7.43 -14.61 5.66
N ASP A 99 7.94 -14.54 6.90
CA ASP A 99 7.16 -14.46 8.13
C ASP A 99 7.88 -13.59 9.16
N ILE A 100 7.15 -13.08 10.15
CA ILE A 100 7.70 -12.27 11.23
C ILE A 100 7.44 -12.88 12.62
N CYS A 101 7.17 -14.19 12.70
CA CYS A 101 6.87 -14.86 13.97
C CYS A 101 8.00 -14.67 14.99
N LYS A 102 9.26 -14.69 14.55
CA LYS A 102 10.44 -14.46 15.41
C LYS A 102 10.60 -13.00 15.88
N TYR A 103 9.97 -12.05 15.20
CA TYR A 103 10.01 -10.62 15.52
C TYR A 103 8.81 -10.17 16.33
N TRP A 104 7.75 -10.98 16.40
CA TRP A 104 6.51 -10.59 17.02
C TRP A 104 6.60 -10.58 18.55
N THR A 105 6.22 -9.45 19.16
CA THR A 105 6.19 -9.27 20.61
C THR A 105 4.82 -8.79 21.08
N GLN A 106 4.54 -8.92 22.38
CA GLN A 106 3.23 -8.61 23.00
C GLN A 106 2.89 -7.11 22.98
N ASP A 107 3.85 -6.26 22.61
CA ASP A 107 3.71 -4.81 22.53
C ASP A 107 3.61 -4.31 21.08
N LEU A 108 3.63 -5.16 20.05
CA LEU A 108 3.47 -4.69 18.68
C LEU A 108 2.01 -4.41 18.33
N VAL A 109 1.80 -3.37 17.55
CA VAL A 109 0.50 -2.98 16.98
C VAL A 109 0.62 -2.99 15.47
N ALA A 110 -0.27 -3.72 14.79
CA ALA A 110 -0.36 -3.73 13.34
C ALA A 110 -1.33 -2.65 12.85
N PHE A 111 -0.91 -1.91 11.83
CA PHE A 111 -1.69 -0.92 11.11
C PHE A 111 -1.81 -1.36 9.66
N VAL A 112 -3.05 -1.52 9.20
CA VAL A 112 -3.33 -1.75 7.79
C VAL A 112 -3.81 -0.46 7.18
N LEU A 113 -3.03 0.04 6.21
CA LEU A 113 -3.38 1.21 5.42
C LEU A 113 -4.01 0.73 4.12
N GLY A 114 -5.15 1.32 3.74
CA GLY A 114 -5.81 1.06 2.48
C GLY A 114 -4.82 1.21 1.33
N CYS A 115 -4.84 0.24 0.41
CA CYS A 115 -3.99 0.28 -0.76
C CYS A 115 -4.74 0.75 -1.99
N SER A 116 -3.98 1.35 -2.91
CA SER A 116 -4.41 1.82 -4.22
C SER A 116 -5.11 0.77 -5.09
N PHE A 117 -4.91 -0.52 -4.82
CA PHE A 117 -5.58 -1.61 -5.53
C PHE A 117 -7.12 -1.53 -5.49
N SER A 118 -7.69 -0.95 -4.43
CA SER A 118 -9.15 -0.82 -4.28
C SER A 118 -9.81 0.09 -5.34
N PHE A 119 -9.06 1.03 -5.92
CA PHE A 119 -9.57 1.89 -7.00
C PHE A 119 -9.15 1.43 -8.40
N GLU A 120 -8.24 0.46 -8.51
CA GLU A 120 -7.79 -0.08 -9.80
C GLU A 120 -8.85 -0.92 -10.48
N LEU A 121 -9.61 -1.69 -9.71
CA LEU A 121 -10.70 -2.49 -10.27
C LEU A 121 -11.77 -1.61 -10.97
N PRO A 122 -12.31 -0.53 -10.36
CA PRO A 122 -13.17 0.41 -11.07
C PRO A 122 -12.56 1.01 -12.34
N ILE A 123 -11.25 1.23 -12.39
CA ILE A 123 -10.53 1.71 -13.59
C ILE A 123 -10.53 0.64 -14.68
N LEU A 124 -10.18 -0.61 -14.32
CA LEU A 124 -10.20 -1.76 -15.23
C LEU A 124 -11.61 -2.06 -15.75
N GLN A 125 -12.62 -2.02 -14.89
CA GLN A 125 -14.04 -2.20 -15.25
C GLN A 125 -14.55 -1.10 -16.19
N ALA A 126 -13.97 0.11 -16.12
CA ALA A 126 -14.26 1.19 -17.06
C ALA A 126 -13.54 1.03 -18.41
N GLY A 127 -12.79 -0.06 -18.60
CA GLY A 127 -12.03 -0.37 -19.81
C GLY A 127 -10.70 0.38 -19.91
N ILE A 128 -10.23 0.99 -18.82
CA ILE A 128 -8.98 1.76 -18.80
C ILE A 128 -7.84 0.84 -18.36
N ARG A 129 -6.80 0.78 -19.19
CA ARG A 129 -5.66 -0.11 -19.00
C ARG A 129 -4.72 0.40 -17.91
N LEU A 130 -4.21 -0.52 -17.09
CA LEU A 130 -3.21 -0.24 -16.07
C LEU A 130 -1.88 -0.89 -16.46
N ARG A 131 -0.93 -0.04 -16.88
CA ARG A 131 0.33 -0.48 -17.48
C ARG A 131 1.12 -1.46 -16.62
N HIS A 132 1.23 -1.20 -15.31
CA HIS A 132 2.01 -2.05 -14.42
C HIS A 132 1.37 -3.46 -14.26
N ILE A 133 0.05 -3.56 -14.31
CA ILE A 133 -0.66 -4.87 -14.31
C ILE A 133 -0.39 -5.61 -15.63
N GLU A 134 -0.50 -4.92 -16.77
CA GLU A 134 -0.27 -5.52 -18.09
C GLU A 134 1.16 -6.06 -18.25
N ASN A 135 2.13 -5.44 -17.57
CA ASN A 135 3.56 -5.75 -17.69
C ASN A 135 4.11 -6.58 -16.51
N ASP A 136 3.27 -7.02 -15.57
CA ASP A 136 3.69 -7.75 -14.36
C ASP A 136 4.79 -7.00 -13.58
N THR A 137 4.64 -5.68 -13.44
CA THR A 137 5.58 -4.80 -12.73
C THR A 137 4.94 -4.16 -11.50
N THR A 138 5.79 -3.77 -10.55
CA THR A 138 5.39 -2.98 -9.39
C THR A 138 5.18 -1.53 -9.82
N VAL A 139 4.05 -0.93 -9.43
CA VAL A 139 3.73 0.47 -9.75
C VAL A 139 4.89 1.41 -9.34
N PRO A 140 5.32 2.34 -10.20
CA PRO A 140 6.36 3.30 -9.84
C PRO A 140 5.86 4.24 -8.75
N MET A 141 6.69 4.44 -7.73
CA MET A 141 6.40 5.33 -6.61
C MET A 141 7.54 6.32 -6.40
N TYR A 142 7.18 7.56 -6.05
CA TYR A 142 8.11 8.68 -5.92
C TYR A 142 7.88 9.41 -4.61
N ARG A 143 8.97 9.79 -3.96
CA ARG A 143 8.98 10.71 -2.82
C ARG A 143 8.88 12.13 -3.34
N THR A 144 7.79 12.80 -2.98
CA THR A 144 7.52 14.17 -3.44
C THR A 144 8.23 15.22 -2.58
N ASN A 145 8.12 16.49 -2.97
CA ASN A 145 8.46 17.63 -2.12
C ASN A 145 7.34 18.04 -1.13
N ILE A 146 6.17 17.37 -1.18
CA ILE A 146 5.00 17.68 -0.35
C ILE A 146 5.19 17.08 1.05
N ASP A 147 5.09 17.90 2.09
CA ASP A 147 5.17 17.44 3.49
C ASP A 147 3.84 16.85 3.97
N CYS A 148 3.92 15.73 4.68
CA CYS A 148 2.84 15.27 5.54
C CYS A 148 2.76 16.13 6.81
N VAL A 149 1.56 16.28 7.36
CA VAL A 149 1.32 16.95 8.64
C VAL A 149 1.89 16.06 9.76
N PRO A 150 2.86 16.53 10.57
CA PRO A 150 3.52 15.69 11.56
C PRO A 150 2.60 15.32 12.73
N ALA A 151 2.92 14.21 13.42
CA ALA A 151 2.34 13.83 14.71
C ALA A 151 3.38 13.06 15.54
N GLY A 152 3.71 13.57 16.73
CA GLY A 152 4.78 13.00 17.56
C GLY A 152 6.12 12.94 16.81
N PRO A 153 6.81 11.78 16.80
CA PRO A 153 8.05 11.58 16.06
C PRO A 153 7.82 11.45 14.54
N PHE A 154 6.59 11.17 14.10
CA PHE A 154 6.29 10.92 12.70
C PHE A 154 6.21 12.22 11.89
N ARG A 155 7.10 12.31 10.90
CA ARG A 155 7.18 13.38 9.90
C ARG A 155 7.80 12.80 8.63
N GLY A 156 7.43 13.32 7.47
CA GLY A 156 7.98 12.83 6.21
C GLY A 156 7.33 13.46 4.99
N LYS A 157 7.90 13.15 3.83
CA LYS A 157 7.36 13.54 2.54
C LYS A 157 6.31 12.55 2.07
N MET A 158 5.28 13.03 1.40
CA MET A 158 4.27 12.20 0.76
C MET A 158 4.92 11.37 -0.36
N VAL A 159 4.67 10.06 -0.34
CA VAL A 159 5.00 9.16 -1.44
C VAL A 159 3.76 9.02 -2.33
N VAL A 160 3.95 9.12 -3.64
CA VAL A 160 2.89 8.98 -4.64
C VAL A 160 3.19 7.83 -5.58
N SER A 161 2.17 7.07 -5.97
CA SER A 161 2.25 6.10 -7.07
C SER A 161 1.83 6.77 -8.38
N MET A 162 2.55 6.56 -9.47
CA MET A 162 2.22 7.11 -10.78
C MET A 162 1.61 6.05 -11.71
N ARG A 163 0.58 6.44 -12.47
CA ARG A 163 -0.03 5.62 -13.52
C ARG A 163 -0.11 6.46 -14.79
N ALA A 164 0.41 5.93 -15.90
CA ALA A 164 0.39 6.60 -17.19
C ALA A 164 -0.96 6.40 -17.87
N PHE A 165 -1.61 7.50 -18.25
CA PHE A 165 -2.91 7.53 -18.92
C PHE A 165 -2.90 8.49 -20.09
N THR A 166 -3.75 8.23 -21.10
CA THR A 166 -4.09 9.26 -22.09
C THR A 166 -4.81 10.42 -21.38
N PRO A 167 -4.83 11.65 -21.94
CA PRO A 167 -5.57 12.76 -21.34
C PRO A 167 -7.06 12.45 -21.10
N ALA A 168 -7.70 11.71 -22.02
CA ALA A 168 -9.10 11.31 -21.89
C ALA A 168 -9.29 10.30 -20.74
N ASP A 169 -8.42 9.29 -20.64
CA ASP A 169 -8.46 8.31 -19.55
C ASP A 169 -8.14 8.95 -18.21
N ALA A 170 -7.21 9.90 -18.15
CA ALA A 170 -6.89 10.62 -16.92
C ALA A 170 -8.11 11.33 -16.34
N ILE A 171 -8.92 11.99 -17.19
CA ILE A 171 -10.18 12.64 -16.76
C ILE A 171 -11.17 11.61 -16.21
N ARG A 172 -11.33 10.46 -16.89
CA ARG A 172 -12.23 9.39 -16.45
C ARG A 172 -11.75 8.77 -15.13
N VAL A 173 -10.45 8.54 -14.98
CA VAL A 173 -9.83 8.03 -13.75
C VAL A 173 -10.12 8.98 -12.60
N VAL A 174 -9.94 10.30 -12.78
CA VAL A 174 -10.28 11.28 -11.74
C VAL A 174 -11.74 11.14 -11.30
N GLN A 175 -12.68 11.02 -12.24
CA GLN A 175 -14.11 10.86 -11.93
C GLN A 175 -14.39 9.55 -11.18
N ILE A 176 -13.74 8.46 -11.58
CA ILE A 176 -13.89 7.13 -10.97
C ILE A 176 -13.34 7.15 -9.55
N THR A 177 -12.08 7.56 -9.36
CA THR A 177 -11.40 7.47 -8.07
C THR A 177 -11.92 8.49 -7.06
N SER A 178 -12.47 9.62 -7.50
CA SER A 178 -13.10 10.62 -6.62
C SER A 178 -14.28 10.07 -5.82
N ARG A 179 -14.89 8.96 -6.26
CA ARG A 179 -15.99 8.28 -5.54
C ARG A 179 -15.54 7.45 -4.35
N PHE A 180 -14.22 7.26 -4.18
CA PHE A 180 -13.64 6.38 -3.17
C PHE A 180 -12.67 7.13 -2.23
N PRO A 181 -13.14 8.15 -1.48
CA PRO A 181 -12.27 9.00 -0.66
C PRO A 181 -11.55 8.24 0.47
N ALA A 182 -12.09 7.10 0.91
CA ALA A 182 -11.53 6.27 1.97
C ALA A 182 -10.34 5.38 1.53
N VAL A 183 -10.07 5.27 0.22
CA VAL A 183 -8.99 4.44 -0.35
C VAL A 183 -8.19 5.27 -1.37
N HIS A 184 -7.52 6.31 -0.87
CA HIS A 184 -6.76 7.35 -1.59
C HIS A 184 -7.56 8.40 -2.38
N GLY A 185 -8.71 8.04 -2.94
CA GLY A 185 -9.60 8.99 -3.61
C GLY A 185 -9.01 9.64 -4.88
N ALA A 186 -9.37 10.91 -5.11
CA ALA A 186 -8.92 11.66 -6.28
C ALA A 186 -7.37 11.82 -6.31
N PRO A 187 -6.74 11.79 -7.51
CA PRO A 187 -5.30 11.98 -7.64
C PRO A 187 -4.82 13.25 -6.94
N VAL A 188 -3.65 13.16 -6.30
CA VAL A 188 -3.04 14.32 -5.63
C VAL A 188 -2.36 15.28 -6.61
N HIS A 189 -2.03 14.79 -7.81
CA HIS A 189 -1.35 15.55 -8.86
C HIS A 189 -1.59 14.93 -10.24
N ILE A 190 -1.55 15.76 -11.29
CA ILE A 190 -1.68 15.35 -12.70
C ILE A 190 -0.69 16.16 -13.55
N ALA A 191 -0.13 15.52 -14.58
CA ALA A 191 0.80 16.09 -15.55
C ALA A 191 2.19 16.39 -14.97
N ILE A 192 2.52 17.66 -14.70
CA ILE A 192 3.90 18.18 -14.56
C ILE A 192 4.62 17.60 -13.32
N PRO A 193 5.43 16.53 -13.43
CA PRO A 193 5.96 15.81 -12.27
C PRO A 193 6.88 16.67 -11.40
N GLU A 194 7.55 17.66 -11.98
CA GLU A 194 8.49 18.55 -11.29
C GLU A 194 7.77 19.44 -10.26
N ALA A 195 6.48 19.73 -10.46
CA ALA A 195 5.67 20.51 -9.52
C ALA A 195 5.59 19.84 -8.14
N ILE A 196 5.66 18.50 -8.10
CA ILE A 196 5.70 17.70 -6.88
C ILE A 196 7.11 17.18 -6.55
N GLY A 197 8.15 17.74 -7.19
CA GLY A 197 9.55 17.40 -6.94
C GLY A 197 10.08 16.17 -7.66
N VAL A 198 9.29 15.55 -8.56
CA VAL A 198 9.72 14.39 -9.35
C VAL A 198 10.40 14.89 -10.63
N ARG A 199 11.73 14.72 -10.72
CA ARG A 199 12.54 15.24 -11.85
C ARG A 199 12.63 14.29 -13.04
N ASP A 200 12.54 13.00 -12.79
CA ASP A 200 12.68 11.96 -13.80
C ASP A 200 11.74 10.80 -13.47
N ILE A 201 10.67 10.66 -14.26
CA ILE A 201 9.69 9.60 -14.07
C ILE A 201 10.26 8.21 -14.35
N MET A 202 11.37 8.08 -15.08
CA MET A 202 11.99 6.78 -15.35
C MET A 202 12.82 6.27 -14.16
N ARG A 203 12.97 7.07 -13.11
CA ARG A 203 13.76 6.74 -11.91
C ARG A 203 12.89 6.82 -10.65
N PRO A 204 11.99 5.85 -10.42
CA PRO A 204 11.18 5.82 -9.22
C PRO A 204 12.05 5.58 -7.97
N ASP A 205 11.60 6.10 -6.82
CA ASP A 205 12.20 5.80 -5.51
C ASP A 205 11.85 4.38 -5.05
N PHE A 206 10.69 3.86 -5.47
CA PHE A 206 10.24 2.50 -5.18
C PHE A 206 9.45 1.90 -6.35
N GLY A 207 9.47 0.58 -6.48
CA GLY A 207 8.83 -0.12 -7.59
C GLY A 207 9.65 -0.08 -8.87
N ASP A 208 9.02 -0.43 -9.99
CA ASP A 208 9.68 -0.53 -11.29
C ASP A 208 9.46 0.73 -12.14
N PRO A 209 10.35 1.06 -13.08
CA PRO A 209 10.13 2.15 -14.02
C PRO A 209 8.79 2.01 -14.78
N PRO A 210 8.12 3.12 -15.11
CA PRO A 210 6.84 3.07 -15.80
C PRO A 210 6.97 2.42 -17.18
N ALA A 211 6.11 1.44 -17.45
CA ALA A 211 5.86 0.97 -18.81
C ALA A 211 4.99 2.00 -19.54
N MET A 212 5.47 2.53 -20.68
CA MET A 212 4.78 3.58 -21.45
C MET A 212 3.76 3.01 -22.44
#